data_AF-A0A6N8HLV5-F1
#
_entry.id   AF-A0A6N8HLV5-F1
#
_cell.length_a   1.000
_cell.length_b   1.000
_cell.length_c   1.000
_cell.angle_alpha   90.00
_cell.angle_beta   90.00
_cell.angle_gamma   90.00
#
_symmetry.space_group_name_H-M   'P 1'
#
loop_
_entity.id
_entity.type
_entity.pdbx_description
1 polymer ?
#
loop_
_entity_poly.entity_id
_entity_poly.type
_entity_poly.pdbx_seq_one_letter_code
_entity_poly.pdbx_strand_id
1 'polypeptide(L)' 'MSTIHVVHSDTVKQLNRSLILKEIRKFGPITKIDIAKKFGLTFPAVGNIVADLLKAGVIEEAGYGESRGADRRFYTR' A
#
# COMPACT_ATOMS: atom_id res chain seq x y z
N MET A 1 -10.96 -5.01 -29.46
CA MET A 1 -11.92 -5.57 -28.47
C MET A 1 -11.12 -5.97 -27.24
N SER A 2 -11.17 -5.19 -26.17
CA SER A 2 -10.59 -5.61 -24.88
C SER A 2 -11.68 -5.50 -23.82
N THR A 3 -12.01 -6.66 -23.27
CA THR A 3 -13.14 -6.91 -22.38
C THR A 3 -12.94 -6.18 -21.07
N ILE A 4 -13.76 -5.15 -20.81
CA ILE A 4 -13.85 -4.51 -19.51
C ILE A 4 -14.50 -5.54 -18.56
N HIS A 5 -13.68 -6.33 -17.88
CA HIS A 5 -14.13 -7.06 -16.72
C HIS A 5 -14.40 -6.04 -15.61
N VAL A 6 -15.68 -5.71 -15.40
CA VAL A 6 -16.13 -5.05 -14.18
C VAL A 6 -15.98 -6.09 -13.05
N VAL A 7 -14.76 -6.29 -12.58
CA VAL A 7 -14.53 -6.99 -11.32
C VAL A 7 -15.09 -6.06 -10.24
N HIS A 8 -16.02 -6.56 -9.41
CA HIS A 8 -16.59 -5.78 -8.33
C HIS A 8 -15.47 -5.11 -7.52
N SER A 9 -15.52 -3.77 -7.43
CA SER A 9 -14.47 -2.92 -6.85
C SER A 9 -14.10 -3.37 -5.43
N ASP A 10 -15.08 -3.86 -4.67
CA ASP A 10 -14.90 -4.36 -3.30
C ASP A 10 -14.01 -5.60 -3.23
N THR A 11 -14.12 -6.52 -4.19
CA THR A 11 -13.29 -7.73 -4.26
C THR A 11 -11.85 -7.37 -4.61
N VAL A 12 -11.67 -6.45 -5.57
CA VAL A 12 -10.33 -5.97 -5.96
C VAL A 12 -9.66 -5.22 -4.81
N LYS A 13 -10.40 -4.36 -4.10
CA LYS A 13 -9.87 -3.62 -2.95
C LYS A 13 -9.42 -4.56 -1.83
N GLN A 14 -10.21 -5.59 -1.51
CA GLN A 14 -9.84 -6.59 -0.51
C GLN A 14 -8.59 -7.39 -0.89
N LEU A 15 -8.48 -7.79 -2.16
CA LEU A 15 -7.28 -8.46 -2.67
C LEU A 15 -6.04 -7.57 -2.55
N ASN A 16 -6.14 -6.32 -3.01
CA ASN A 16 -5.03 -5.36 -2.93
C ASN A 16 -4.61 -5.11 -1.47
N ARG A 17 -5.57 -5.03 -0.54
CA ARG A 17 -5.28 -4.91 0.89
C ARG A 17 -4.49 -6.09 1.43
N SER A 18 -4.89 -7.31 1.07
CA SER A 18 -4.19 -8.54 1.48
C SER A 18 -2.76 -8.60 0.92
N LEU A 19 -2.58 -8.26 -0.36
CA LEU A 19 -1.28 -8.24 -1.02
C LEU A 19 -0.34 -7.20 -0.40
N ILE A 20 -0.82 -5.97 -0.18
CA ILE A 20 -0.03 -4.90 0.44
C ILE A 20 0.36 -5.26 1.87
N LEU A 21 -0.56 -5.81 2.67
CA LEU A 21 -0.25 -6.25 4.03
C LEU A 21 0.84 -7.33 4.05
N LYS A 22 0.72 -8.34 3.17
CA LYS A 22 1.72 -9.40 3.03
C LYS A 22 3.09 -8.81 2.64
N GLU A 23 3.09 -7.84 1.75
CA GLU A 23 4.29 -7.17 1.28
C GLU A 23 5.00 -6.41 2.42
N ILE A 24 4.27 -5.57 3.15
CA ILE A 24 4.80 -4.82 4.29
C ILE A 24 5.37 -5.77 5.36
N ARG A 25 4.66 -6.86 5.65
CA ARG A 25 5.12 -7.85 6.65
C ARG A 25 6.36 -8.63 6.22
N LYS A 26 6.53 -8.85 4.92
CA LYS A 26 7.64 -9.67 4.39
C LYS A 26 8.89 -8.84 4.08
N PHE A 27 8.71 -7.59 3.66
CA PHE A 27 9.79 -6.76 3.11
C PHE A 27 9.84 -5.35 3.72
N GLY A 28 9.06 -5.07 4.78
CA GLY A 28 9.18 -3.84 5.54
C GLY A 28 10.58 -3.71 6.18
N PRO A 29 11.08 -2.48 6.41
CA PRO A 29 10.41 -1.19 6.21
C PRO A 29 10.28 -0.79 4.73
N ILE A 30 9.08 -0.42 4.27
CA ILE A 30 8.79 -0.08 2.86
C ILE A 30 7.97 1.22 2.73
N THR A 31 8.11 1.97 1.64
CA THR A 31 7.35 3.22 1.42
C THR A 31 6.09 3.01 0.57
N LYS A 32 5.11 3.92 0.67
CA LYS A 32 3.95 3.96 -0.25
C LYS A 32 4.34 4.04 -1.72
N ILE A 33 5.46 4.71 -2.04
CA ILE A 33 5.96 4.86 -3.41
C ILE A 33 6.42 3.51 -3.95
N ASP A 34 7.16 2.75 -3.14
CA ASP A 34 7.67 1.44 -3.53
C ASP A 34 6.52 0.44 -3.68
N ILE A 35 5.53 0.48 -2.78
CA ILE A 35 4.30 -0.32 -2.87
C ILE A 35 3.54 0.00 -4.17
N ALA A 36 3.33 1.28 -4.47
CA ALA A 36 2.65 1.73 -5.70
C ALA A 36 3.35 1.22 -6.96
N LYS A 37 4.69 1.39 -7.02
CA LYS A 37 5.51 0.89 -8.14
C LYS A 37 5.44 -0.63 -8.27
N LYS A 38 5.53 -1.36 -7.16
CA LYS A 38 5.55 -2.83 -7.15
C LYS A 38 4.23 -3.44 -7.62
N PHE A 39 3.10 -2.88 -7.21
CA PHE A 39 1.77 -3.40 -7.54
C PHE A 39 1.10 -2.71 -8.74
N GLY A 40 1.75 -1.72 -9.36
CA GLY A 40 1.16 -0.93 -10.45
C GLY A 40 -0.08 -0.14 -10.00
N LEU A 41 -0.16 0.20 -8.72
CA LEU A 41 -1.31 0.91 -8.13
C LEU A 41 -1.04 2.41 -8.10
N THR A 42 -2.11 3.20 -8.16
CA THR A 42 -2.01 4.65 -8.00
C THR A 42 -1.63 4.99 -6.56
N PHE A 43 -0.87 6.08 -6.38
CA PHE A 43 -0.46 6.54 -5.05
C PHE A 43 -1.65 6.80 -4.10
N PRO A 44 -2.77 7.41 -4.54
CA PRO A 44 -3.97 7.54 -3.71
C PRO A 44 -4.58 6.19 -3.29
N ALA A 45 -4.63 5.20 -4.18
CA ALA A 45 -5.17 3.88 -3.87
C ALA A 45 -4.33 3.17 -2.80
N VAL A 46 -3.01 3.21 -2.93
CA VAL A 46 -2.09 2.71 -1.91
C VAL A 46 -2.25 3.48 -0.60
N GLY A 47 -2.38 4.81 -0.66
CA GLY A 47 -2.62 5.66 0.52
C GLY A 47 -3.86 5.24 1.32
N ASN A 48 -4.98 5.03 0.64
CA ASN A 48 -6.22 4.57 1.26
C ASN A 48 -6.07 3.18 1.90
N ILE A 49 -5.42 2.24 1.20
CA ILE A 49 -5.20 0.89 1.72
C ILE A 49 -4.28 0.91 2.95
N VAL A 50 -3.19 1.68 2.90
CA VAL A 50 -2.25 1.82 4.04
C VAL A 50 -2.96 2.46 5.23
N ALA A 51 -3.79 3.48 5.02
CA ALA A 51 -4.60 4.06 6.08
C ALA A 51 -5.56 3.03 6.71
N ASP A 52 -6.24 2.21 5.89
CA ASP A 52 -7.12 1.13 6.37
C ASP A 52 -6.36 0.04 7.15
N LEU A 53 -5.07 -0.17 6.86
CA LEU A 53 -4.20 -1.12 7.57
C LEU A 53 -3.68 -0.53 8.89
N LEU A 54 -3.25 0.73 8.89
CA LEU A 54 -2.86 1.47 10.10
C LEU A 54 -4.01 1.56 11.09
N LYS A 55 -5.21 1.94 10.61
CA LYS A 55 -6.42 2.04 11.44
C LYS A 55 -6.81 0.69 12.06
N ALA A 56 -6.53 -0.41 11.35
CA ALA A 56 -6.76 -1.77 11.85
C ALA A 56 -5.65 -2.25 12.81
N GLY A 57 -4.58 -1.48 13.02
CA GLY A 57 -3.46 -1.84 13.89
C GLY A 57 -2.65 -3.05 13.42
N VAL A 58 -2.66 -3.33 12.11
CA VAL A 58 -1.96 -4.51 11.54
C VAL A 58 -0.60 -4.19 10.91
N ILE A 59 -0.27 -2.90 10.83
CA ILE A 59 1.02 -2.31 10.43
C ILE A 59 1.25 -1.04 11.26
N GLU A 60 2.49 -0.59 11.31
CA GLU A 60 2.90 0.66 11.97
C GLU A 60 3.87 1.48 11.10
N GLU A 61 4.05 2.76 11.46
CA GLU A 61 5.04 3.63 10.83
C GLU A 61 6.43 3.36 11.44
N ALA A 62 7.37 2.93 10.61
CA ALA A 62 8.75 2.62 11.02
C ALA A 62 9.65 3.87 11.12
N GLY A 63 9.08 5.07 10.92
CA GLY A 63 9.78 6.35 10.93
C GLY A 63 9.89 7.02 9.56
N TYR A 64 10.70 8.09 9.52
CA TYR A 64 10.84 9.01 8.40
C TYR A 64 12.24 8.89 7.79
N GLY A 65 12.33 8.76 6.47
CA GLY A 65 13.62 8.89 5.77
C GLY A 65 13.93 10.35 5.47
N GLU A 66 15.16 10.79 5.75
CA GLU A 66 15.71 12.10 5.37
C GLU A 66 15.94 12.19 3.85
N SER A 67 14.88 12.13 3.07
CA SER A 67 14.94 12.34 1.62
C SER A 67 14.45 13.75 1.31
N ARG A 68 15.41 14.65 1.04
CA ARG A 68 15.25 16.03 0.53
C ARG A 68 13.98 16.19 -0.33
N GLY A 69 12.87 16.62 0.27
CA GLY A 69 11.68 17.10 -0.46
C GLY A 69 10.34 16.42 -0.16
N ALA A 70 10.28 15.30 0.56
CA ALA A 70 8.99 14.74 0.97
C ALA A 70 9.13 13.87 2.22
N ASP A 71 8.16 13.99 3.14
CA ASP A 71 7.99 13.18 4.34
C ASP A 71 7.86 11.69 3.97
N ARG A 72 9.00 11.02 3.73
CA ARG A 72 9.04 9.64 3.23
C ARG A 72 8.87 8.71 4.40
N ARG A 73 7.61 8.33 4.64
CA ARG A 73 7.22 7.37 5.67
C ARG A 73 7.50 5.94 5.25
N PHE A 74 8.09 5.18 6.16
CA PHE A 74 8.27 3.74 6.05
C PHE A 74 7.22 3.01 6.88
N TYR A 75 6.80 1.83 6.43
CA TYR A 75 5.81 1.00 7.10
C TYR A 75 6.37 -0.39 7.38
N THR A 76 6.05 -0.92 8.57
CA THR A 76 6.48 -2.25 9.06
C THR A 76 5.32 -2.97 9.78
N ARG A 77 5.54 -4.22 10.18
CA ARG A 77 4.66 -4.97 11.09
C ARG A 77 4.63 -4.31 12.45
#